data_AF-A0A0C9SM25-F1
#
_entry.id   AF-A0A0C9SM25-F1
#
_cell.length_a   1.000
_cell.length_b   1.000
_cell.length_c   1.000
_cell.angle_alpha   90.00
_cell.angle_beta   90.00
_cell.angle_gamma   90.00
#
_symmetry.space_group_name_H-M   'P 1'
#
loop_
_entity.id
_entity.type
_entity.pdbx_description
1 polymer ?
#
loop_
_entity_poly.entity_id
_entity_poly.type
_entity_poly.pdbx_seq_one_letter_code
_entity_poly.pdbx_strand_id
1 'polypeptide(L)'
;MSLVQQGFLNRILYDQLLLQMNQPGNTNPFTTVDDPTGSAYPNIHFWMQTKFNKWSNSPEAHADKNWKISFLKDTNGATMSRDTIKAIRKGMHAGWMELLSTGMAPKSWRKACASAQVLFHSMMEKSFSVFKLTHNGWKLDHLCANDYPGWVRNNSNKAGEWLTNKPMKTKDSKVPVSGSKKHTQTSHFSIEAIAFPLPLSLSVPPSLSVPPSVPASPLTTSASSPPPVSTSPVVAGRPLTSIVAPFIPEPQPHPASALSTSLVDKPTIEGNSKDSEATKKVEQGPVHVIANPV
;
A
#
# COMPACT_ATOMS: atom_id res chain seq x y z
N MET A 1 24.53 19.86 2.92
CA MET A 1 23.61 19.70 4.05
C MET A 1 24.02 18.43 4.80
N SER A 2 24.30 18.49 6.10
CA SER A 2 24.78 17.30 6.82
C SER A 2 23.63 16.31 7.07
N LEU A 3 23.95 15.01 7.23
CA LEU A 3 22.97 13.97 7.63
C LEU A 3 22.19 14.36 8.90
N VAL A 4 22.82 15.12 9.80
CA VAL A 4 22.20 15.66 11.01
C VAL A 4 21.14 16.71 10.69
N GLN A 5 21.39 17.62 9.73
CA GLN A 5 20.38 18.60 9.28
C GLN A 5 19.21 17.95 8.56
N GLN A 6 19.47 16.90 7.75
CA GLN A 6 18.40 16.18 7.05
C GLN A 6 17.48 15.45 8.05
N GLY A 7 18.05 14.80 9.06
CA GLY A 7 17.29 14.15 10.13
C GLY A 7 16.42 15.14 10.92
N PHE A 8 16.93 16.35 11.16
CA PHE A 8 16.19 17.39 11.87
C PHE A 8 15.00 17.93 11.06
N LEU A 9 15.17 18.16 9.75
CA LEU A 9 14.06 18.60 8.90
C LEU A 9 13.00 17.53 8.71
N ASN A 10 13.41 16.27 8.55
CA ASN A 10 12.47 15.16 8.53
C ASN A 10 11.68 15.15 9.83
N ARG A 11 12.35 15.23 11.00
CA ARG A 11 11.68 15.29 12.30
C ARG A 11 10.67 16.44 12.41
N ILE A 12 10.99 17.64 11.90
CA ILE A 12 10.04 18.76 11.90
C ILE A 12 8.83 18.47 11.01
N LEU A 13 9.04 17.94 9.80
CA LEU A 13 7.93 17.56 8.92
C LEU A 13 7.06 16.46 9.55
N TYR A 14 7.67 15.52 10.29
CA TYR A 14 6.96 14.49 11.04
C TYR A 14 6.18 15.06 12.21
N ASP A 15 6.79 15.90 13.04
CA ASP A 15 6.10 16.52 14.18
C ASP A 15 4.91 17.33 13.68
N GLN A 16 5.06 18.02 12.54
CA GLN A 16 3.98 18.76 11.89
C GLN A 16 2.89 17.84 11.33
N LEU A 17 3.25 16.72 10.71
CA LEU A 17 2.30 15.70 10.26
C LEU A 17 1.55 15.06 11.44
N LEU A 18 2.25 14.76 12.53
CA LEU A 18 1.69 14.21 13.77
C LEU A 18 0.74 15.19 14.44
N LEU A 19 1.11 16.49 14.44
CA LEU A 19 0.27 17.58 14.90
C LEU A 19 -0.99 17.74 14.06
N GLN A 20 -0.91 17.53 12.74
CA GLN A 20 -2.10 17.49 11.89
C GLN A 20 -2.97 16.28 12.21
N MET A 21 -2.39 15.09 12.41
CA MET A 21 -3.15 13.86 12.71
C MET A 21 -3.84 13.88 14.09
N ASN A 22 -3.32 14.64 15.06
CA ASN A 22 -3.90 14.74 16.41
C ASN A 22 -4.95 15.88 16.56
N GLN A 23 -5.34 16.57 15.48
CA GLN A 23 -6.42 17.55 15.55
C GLN A 23 -7.79 16.85 15.67
N PRO A 24 -8.59 17.15 16.71
CA PRO A 24 -9.95 16.61 16.83
C PRO A 24 -10.80 17.16 15.68
N GLY A 25 -11.21 16.27 14.77
CA GLY A 25 -11.91 16.60 13.53
C GLY A 25 -11.17 16.20 12.25
N ASN A 26 -9.89 15.79 12.36
CA ASN A 26 -9.16 15.24 11.22
C ASN A 26 -9.51 13.76 11.03
N THR A 27 -10.57 13.48 10.26
CA THR A 27 -10.83 12.15 9.71
C THR A 27 -9.58 11.70 8.94
N ASN A 28 -9.04 10.52 9.27
CA ASN A 28 -7.83 9.92 8.69
C ASN A 28 -7.43 10.51 7.32
N PRO A 29 -6.21 11.08 7.16
CA PRO A 29 -5.78 11.74 5.92
C PRO A 29 -5.57 10.79 4.74
N PHE A 30 -5.96 9.52 4.89
CA PHE A 30 -6.24 8.65 3.76
C PHE A 30 -7.37 9.26 2.98
N THR A 31 -6.98 9.97 1.92
CA THR A 31 -7.81 10.67 0.95
C THR A 31 -9.08 9.86 0.73
N THR A 32 -10.11 10.18 1.51
CA THR A 32 -11.41 9.54 1.37
C THR A 32 -11.94 10.20 0.12
N VAL A 33 -11.70 9.56 -1.02
CA VAL A 33 -12.36 9.96 -2.26
C VAL A 33 -13.84 9.97 -1.90
N ASP A 34 -14.50 11.12 -2.02
CA ASP A 34 -15.92 11.35 -1.65
C ASP A 34 -16.91 10.44 -2.41
N ASP A 35 -16.37 9.55 -3.25
CA ASP A 35 -17.05 8.49 -3.96
C ASP A 35 -16.71 7.12 -3.35
N PRO A 36 -17.37 6.73 -2.24
CA PRO A 36 -17.18 5.42 -1.62
C PRO A 36 -17.52 4.27 -2.59
N THR A 37 -18.31 4.54 -3.63
CA THR A 37 -18.78 3.54 -4.60
C THR A 37 -17.79 3.34 -5.75
N GLY A 38 -16.95 4.33 -6.05
CA GLY A 38 -16.10 4.36 -7.25
C GLY A 38 -16.90 4.61 -8.54
N SER A 39 -18.09 5.20 -8.41
CA SER A 39 -18.98 5.54 -9.52
C SER A 39 -18.36 6.48 -10.57
N ALA A 40 -17.46 7.38 -10.16
CA ALA A 40 -16.70 8.26 -11.05
C ALA A 40 -15.65 7.51 -11.89
N TYR A 41 -15.33 6.27 -11.52
CA TYR A 41 -14.31 5.45 -12.16
C TYR A 41 -14.89 4.09 -12.59
N PRO A 42 -15.85 4.06 -13.54
CA PRO A 42 -16.55 2.84 -13.93
C PRO A 42 -15.63 1.73 -14.45
N ASN A 43 -14.46 2.10 -14.98
CA ASN A 43 -13.48 1.16 -15.51
C ASN A 43 -12.58 0.51 -14.42
N ILE A 44 -12.67 0.97 -13.16
CA ILE A 44 -11.89 0.43 -12.03
C ILE A 44 -12.70 -0.66 -11.33
N HIS A 45 -12.55 -1.90 -11.81
CA HIS A 45 -13.29 -3.06 -11.28
C HIS A 45 -13.03 -3.34 -9.78
N PHE A 46 -11.82 -3.05 -9.32
CA PHE A 46 -11.36 -3.36 -7.97
C PHE A 46 -11.23 -2.10 -7.13
N TRP A 47 -12.31 -1.33 -7.01
CA TRP A 47 -12.37 -0.17 -6.12
C TRP A 47 -12.27 -0.58 -4.64
N MET A 48 -12.95 -1.67 -4.26
CA MET A 48 -12.98 -2.22 -2.90
C MET A 48 -12.19 -3.53 -2.81
N GLN A 49 -11.50 -3.75 -1.68
CA GLN A 49 -10.75 -4.97 -1.42
C GLN A 49 -11.65 -6.22 -1.43
N THR A 50 -12.87 -6.09 -0.94
CA THR A 50 -13.86 -7.19 -0.90
C THR A 50 -14.19 -7.70 -2.30
N LYS A 51 -14.34 -6.80 -3.28
CA LYS A 51 -14.55 -7.18 -4.69
C LYS A 51 -13.35 -7.93 -5.25
N PHE A 52 -12.14 -7.45 -4.97
CA PHE A 52 -10.91 -8.14 -5.39
C PHE A 52 -10.79 -9.53 -4.75
N ASN A 53 -10.99 -9.65 -3.43
CA ASN A 53 -10.91 -10.93 -2.73
C ASN A 53 -11.94 -11.94 -3.26
N LYS A 54 -13.15 -11.50 -3.58
CA LYS A 54 -14.18 -12.37 -4.18
C LYS A 54 -13.74 -12.86 -5.56
N TRP A 55 -13.21 -11.96 -6.38
CA TRP A 55 -12.69 -12.30 -7.71
C TRP A 55 -11.45 -13.18 -7.64
N SER A 56 -10.49 -12.92 -6.75
CA SER A 56 -9.22 -13.66 -6.67
C SER A 56 -9.38 -15.13 -6.28
N ASN A 57 -10.54 -15.51 -5.73
CA ASN A 57 -10.89 -16.89 -5.41
C ASN A 57 -11.68 -17.59 -6.53
N SER A 58 -11.96 -16.89 -7.65
CA SER A 58 -12.67 -17.46 -8.79
C SER A 58 -11.72 -18.25 -9.70
N PRO A 59 -12.22 -19.24 -10.46
CA PRO A 59 -11.42 -19.92 -11.46
C PRO A 59 -10.94 -18.98 -12.58
N GLU A 60 -11.69 -17.91 -12.86
CA GLU A 60 -11.32 -16.88 -13.84
C GLU A 60 -10.03 -16.16 -13.42
N ALA A 61 -9.89 -15.79 -12.14
CA ALA A 61 -8.67 -15.18 -11.66
C ALA A 61 -7.47 -16.12 -11.84
N HIS A 62 -7.62 -17.41 -11.51
CA HIS A 62 -6.51 -18.36 -11.62
C HIS A 62 -6.13 -18.72 -13.07
N ALA A 63 -6.97 -18.42 -14.06
CA ALA A 63 -6.61 -18.52 -15.47
C ALA A 63 -5.61 -17.43 -15.91
N ASP A 64 -5.61 -16.26 -15.25
CA ASP A 64 -4.66 -15.18 -15.51
C ASP A 64 -3.34 -15.42 -14.73
N LYS A 65 -2.24 -15.59 -15.45
CA LYS A 65 -0.89 -15.74 -14.86
C LYS A 65 -0.49 -14.54 -13.99
N ASN A 66 -1.11 -13.38 -14.22
CA ASN A 66 -0.83 -12.12 -13.53
C ASN A 66 -1.91 -11.73 -12.51
N TRP A 67 -2.80 -12.65 -12.11
CA TRP A 67 -3.95 -12.33 -11.24
C TRP A 67 -3.58 -11.59 -9.94
N LYS A 68 -2.38 -11.85 -9.41
CA LYS A 68 -1.84 -11.20 -8.20
C LYS A 68 -1.62 -9.69 -8.32
N ILE A 69 -1.62 -9.15 -9.54
CA ILE A 69 -1.42 -7.72 -9.83
C ILE A 69 -2.57 -7.13 -10.65
N SER A 70 -3.62 -7.90 -10.98
CA SER A 70 -4.73 -7.44 -11.82
C SER A 70 -5.59 -6.34 -11.18
N PHE A 71 -5.38 -6.05 -9.88
CA PHE A 71 -5.96 -4.90 -9.19
C PHE A 71 -5.25 -3.56 -9.50
N LEU A 72 -4.04 -3.60 -10.04
CA LEU A 72 -3.30 -2.42 -10.49
C LEU A 72 -3.72 -2.06 -11.91
N LYS A 73 -4.81 -1.29 -11.98
CA LYS A 73 -5.37 -0.73 -13.21
C LYS A 73 -5.14 0.77 -13.26
N ASP A 74 -4.84 1.30 -14.44
CA ASP A 74 -4.80 2.74 -14.68
C ASP A 74 -6.20 3.36 -14.63
N THR A 75 -6.31 4.68 -14.82
CA THR A 75 -7.59 5.42 -14.85
C THR A 75 -8.58 4.90 -15.91
N ASN A 76 -8.08 4.25 -16.96
CA ASN A 76 -8.89 3.70 -18.04
C ASN A 76 -9.30 2.24 -17.80
N GLY A 77 -8.91 1.66 -16.66
CA GLY A 77 -9.16 0.25 -16.34
C GLY A 77 -8.19 -0.72 -17.03
N ALA A 78 -7.17 -0.23 -17.73
CA ALA A 78 -6.18 -1.05 -18.40
C ALA A 78 -5.15 -1.60 -17.40
N THR A 79 -4.72 -2.84 -17.64
CA THR A 79 -3.67 -3.48 -16.85
C THR A 79 -2.36 -2.73 -17.05
N MET A 80 -1.69 -2.40 -15.95
CA MET A 80 -0.41 -1.70 -16.02
C MET A 80 0.68 -2.53 -16.72
N SER A 81 1.55 -1.83 -17.45
CA SER A 81 2.72 -2.46 -18.06
C SER A 81 3.66 -3.05 -17.00
N ARG A 82 4.43 -4.07 -17.39
CA ARG A 82 5.45 -4.68 -16.52
C ARG A 82 6.47 -3.65 -16.02
N ASP A 83 6.84 -2.68 -16.86
CA ASP A 83 7.82 -1.65 -16.50
C ASP A 83 7.25 -0.66 -15.48
N THR A 84 5.97 -0.30 -15.60
CA THR A 84 5.27 0.52 -14.60
C THR A 84 5.22 -0.19 -13.25
N ILE A 85 4.86 -1.48 -13.22
CA ILE A 85 4.85 -2.28 -11.98
C ILE A 85 6.24 -2.37 -11.37
N LYS A 86 7.27 -2.53 -12.21
CA LYS A 86 8.67 -2.51 -11.77
C LYS A 86 9.06 -1.16 -11.16
N ALA A 87 8.62 -0.05 -11.74
CA ALA A 87 8.83 1.29 -11.20
C ALA A 87 8.13 1.48 -9.85
N ILE A 88 6.87 1.03 -9.72
CA ILE A 88 6.11 1.04 -8.47
C ILE A 88 6.88 0.30 -7.36
N ARG A 89 7.31 -0.94 -7.62
CA ARG A 89 8.09 -1.72 -6.64
C ARG A 89 9.40 -1.04 -6.25
N LYS A 90 10.09 -0.42 -7.21
CA LYS A 90 11.30 0.38 -6.92
C LYS A 90 10.98 1.55 -6.00
N GLY A 91 9.87 2.25 -6.24
CA GLY A 91 9.36 3.30 -5.36
C GLY A 91 9.05 2.79 -3.95
N MET A 92 8.37 1.65 -3.83
CA MET A 92 8.09 1.01 -2.53
C MET A 92 9.37 0.68 -1.77
N HIS A 93 10.38 0.11 -2.45
CA HIS A 93 11.66 -0.21 -1.84
C HIS A 93 12.37 1.06 -1.34
N ALA A 94 12.30 2.15 -2.08
CA ALA A 94 12.83 3.45 -1.65
C ALA A 94 12.07 3.97 -0.41
N GLY A 95 10.74 3.88 -0.41
CA GLY A 95 9.92 4.24 0.74
C GLY A 95 10.21 3.41 1.99
N TRP A 96 10.44 2.10 1.85
CA TRP A 96 10.84 1.26 2.98
C TRP A 96 12.25 1.58 3.50
N MET A 97 13.18 1.94 2.60
CA MET A 97 14.49 2.45 3.02
C MET A 97 14.38 3.77 3.78
N GLU A 98 13.47 4.65 3.37
CA GLU A 98 13.20 5.89 4.08
C GLU A 98 12.64 5.61 5.48
N LEU A 99 11.62 4.75 5.60
CA LEU A 99 11.12 4.29 6.90
C LEU A 99 12.21 3.68 7.79
N LEU A 100 13.15 2.95 7.19
CA LEU A 100 14.27 2.38 7.92
C LEU A 100 15.22 3.46 8.44
N SER A 101 15.53 4.45 7.60
CA SER A 101 16.39 5.58 7.97
C SER A 101 15.79 6.45 9.09
N THR A 102 14.46 6.47 9.19
CA THR A 102 13.75 7.21 10.24
C THR A 102 13.44 6.36 11.49
N GLY A 103 13.84 5.09 11.51
CA GLY A 103 13.59 4.19 12.64
C GLY A 103 12.13 3.72 12.75
N MET A 104 11.35 3.83 11.67
CA MET A 104 9.92 3.50 11.62
C MET A 104 9.63 2.22 10.81
N ALA A 105 10.65 1.60 10.22
CA ALA A 105 10.48 0.35 9.46
C ALA A 105 9.96 -0.77 10.37
N PRO A 106 8.76 -1.31 10.09
CA PRO A 106 8.19 -2.34 10.94
C PRO A 106 8.83 -3.71 10.68
N LYS A 107 8.79 -4.61 11.67
CA LYS A 107 9.23 -6.00 11.47
C LYS A 107 8.39 -6.74 10.43
N SER A 108 7.11 -6.39 10.32
CA SER A 108 6.21 -6.86 9.26
C SER A 108 5.25 -5.74 8.88
N TRP A 109 4.83 -5.67 7.61
CA TRP A 109 3.98 -4.57 7.15
C TRP A 109 2.65 -4.45 7.93
N ARG A 110 2.05 -5.59 8.30
CA ARG A 110 0.83 -5.62 9.15
C ARG A 110 1.03 -5.04 10.55
N LYS A 111 2.27 -4.90 11.01
CA LYS A 111 2.65 -4.30 12.29
C LYS A 111 3.23 -2.89 12.13
N ALA A 112 3.05 -2.27 10.97
CA ALA A 112 3.38 -0.86 10.77
C ALA A 112 2.57 -0.01 11.76
N CYS A 113 3.22 0.94 12.41
CA CYS A 113 2.51 1.96 13.17
C CYS A 113 1.77 2.91 12.22
N ALA A 114 0.72 3.57 12.72
CA ALA A 114 -0.11 4.48 11.93
C ALA A 114 0.73 5.57 11.23
N SER A 115 1.74 6.12 11.91
CA SER A 115 2.61 7.15 11.34
C SER A 115 3.50 6.62 10.20
N ALA A 116 4.00 5.39 10.28
CA ALA A 116 4.73 4.75 9.19
C ALA A 116 3.82 4.49 7.98
N GLN A 117 2.58 4.06 8.21
CA GLN A 117 1.59 3.87 7.15
C GLN A 117 1.29 5.20 6.46
N VAL A 118 0.93 6.24 7.21
CA VAL A 118 0.56 7.54 6.64
C VAL A 118 1.71 8.15 5.84
N LEU A 119 2.94 8.11 6.35
CA LEU A 119 4.08 8.60 5.57
C LEU A 119 4.23 7.80 4.26
N PHE A 120 4.25 6.48 4.36
CA PHE A 120 4.49 5.64 3.20
C PHE A 120 3.39 5.78 2.14
N HIS A 121 2.12 5.85 2.55
CA HIS A 121 1.01 6.12 1.65
C HIS A 121 1.15 7.49 0.98
N SER A 122 1.48 8.54 1.74
CA SER A 122 1.73 9.88 1.19
C SER A 122 2.84 9.89 0.12
N MET A 123 3.97 9.23 0.37
CA MET A 123 5.07 9.11 -0.59
C MET A 123 4.64 8.40 -1.88
N MET A 124 3.92 7.29 -1.73
CA MET A 124 3.54 6.43 -2.86
C MET A 124 2.39 7.02 -3.67
N GLU A 125 1.38 7.61 -3.04
CA GLU A 125 0.27 8.29 -3.72
C GLU A 125 0.72 9.55 -4.46
N LYS A 126 1.74 10.26 -3.93
CA LYS A 126 2.36 11.39 -4.63
C LYS A 126 3.11 10.95 -5.88
N SER A 127 3.80 9.81 -5.82
CA SER A 127 4.61 9.29 -6.92
C SER A 127 3.79 8.51 -7.96
N PHE A 128 2.71 7.84 -7.53
CA PHE A 128 1.89 6.97 -8.35
C PHE A 128 0.40 7.21 -8.05
N SER A 129 -0.25 8.00 -8.90
CA SER A 129 -1.66 8.39 -8.73
C SER A 129 -2.64 7.20 -8.73
N VAL A 130 -2.25 6.04 -9.25
CA VAL A 130 -3.06 4.81 -9.20
C VAL A 130 -3.46 4.41 -7.78
N PHE A 131 -2.64 4.73 -6.78
CA PHE A 131 -2.95 4.39 -5.39
C PHE A 131 -4.04 5.28 -4.80
N LYS A 132 -4.37 6.41 -5.44
CA LYS A 132 -5.54 7.23 -5.09
C LYS A 132 -6.84 6.64 -5.63
N LEU A 133 -6.78 5.71 -6.60
CA LEU A 133 -7.95 5.10 -7.25
C LEU A 133 -8.44 3.88 -6.47
N THR A 134 -8.72 4.05 -5.19
CA THR A 134 -9.10 2.96 -4.30
C THR A 134 -9.79 3.46 -3.04
N HIS A 135 -10.65 2.63 -2.47
CA HIS A 135 -11.20 2.89 -1.15
C HIS A 135 -10.17 2.60 -0.05
N ASN A 136 -9.93 3.54 0.88
CA ASN A 136 -9.06 3.36 2.06
C ASN A 136 -7.62 2.88 1.76
N GLY A 137 -7.02 3.24 0.62
CA GLY A 137 -5.64 2.87 0.31
C GLY A 137 -5.37 1.36 0.16
N TRP A 138 -6.40 0.49 0.12
CA TRP A 138 -6.22 -0.96 0.32
C TRP A 138 -5.26 -1.62 -0.69
N LYS A 139 -5.20 -1.10 -1.93
CA LYS A 139 -4.31 -1.61 -2.98
C LYS A 139 -2.84 -1.52 -2.56
N LEU A 140 -2.45 -0.39 -1.96
CA LEU A 140 -1.07 -0.19 -1.54
C LEU A 140 -0.75 -1.07 -0.33
N ASP A 141 -1.66 -1.18 0.64
CA ASP A 141 -1.47 -2.09 1.78
C ASP A 141 -1.39 -3.56 1.38
N HIS A 142 -2.23 -3.98 0.43
CA HIS A 142 -2.20 -5.33 -0.11
C HIS A 142 -0.87 -5.61 -0.84
N LEU A 143 -0.40 -4.66 -1.65
CA LEU A 143 0.86 -4.79 -2.36
C LEU A 143 2.05 -4.85 -1.39
N CYS A 144 2.06 -4.01 -0.36
CA CYS A 144 3.06 -4.05 0.69
C CYS A 144 3.03 -5.36 1.48
N ALA A 145 1.86 -5.87 1.85
CA ALA A 145 1.74 -7.14 2.56
C ALA A 145 2.37 -8.32 1.77
N ASN A 146 2.29 -8.28 0.44
CA ASN A 146 2.83 -9.30 -0.44
C ASN A 146 4.34 -9.15 -0.71
N ASP A 147 4.80 -7.92 -0.99
CA ASP A 147 6.18 -7.68 -1.45
C ASP A 147 7.16 -7.40 -0.28
N TYR A 148 6.68 -6.85 0.85
CA TYR A 148 7.53 -6.48 1.99
C TYR A 148 8.34 -7.66 2.57
N PRO A 149 7.78 -8.86 2.78
CA PRO A 149 8.55 -9.99 3.32
C PRO A 149 9.77 -10.37 2.47
N GLY A 150 9.64 -10.25 1.13
CA GLY A 150 10.74 -10.49 0.20
C GLY A 150 11.83 -9.44 0.34
N TRP A 151 11.45 -8.17 0.51
CA TRP A 151 12.39 -7.09 0.75
C TRP A 151 13.08 -7.20 2.11
N VAL A 152 12.36 -7.48 3.19
CA VAL A 152 12.94 -7.66 4.54
C VAL A 152 14.01 -8.74 4.52
N ARG A 153 13.71 -9.91 3.93
CA ARG A 153 14.67 -11.03 3.83
C ARG A 153 16.00 -10.64 3.16
N ASN A 154 15.97 -9.71 2.22
CA ASN A 154 17.16 -9.24 1.50
C ASN A 154 17.91 -8.12 2.23
N ASN A 155 17.25 -7.46 3.18
CA ASN A 155 17.75 -6.28 3.89
C ASN A 155 17.92 -6.51 5.41
N SER A 156 17.63 -7.69 5.92
CA SER A 156 17.88 -8.09 7.30
C SER A 156 18.79 -9.33 7.38
N ASN A 157 19.48 -9.50 8.50
CA ASN A 157 20.19 -10.74 8.81
C ASN A 157 19.23 -11.80 9.41
N LYS A 158 19.76 -13.00 9.73
CA LYS A 158 18.96 -14.09 10.34
C LYS A 158 18.43 -13.73 11.74
N ALA A 159 19.07 -12.79 12.45
CA ALA A 159 18.62 -12.29 13.74
C ALA A 159 17.52 -11.20 13.62
N GLY A 160 17.18 -10.79 12.39
CA GLY A 160 16.19 -9.75 12.13
C GLY A 160 16.72 -8.33 12.28
N GLU A 161 18.05 -8.15 12.35
CA GLU A 161 18.68 -6.84 12.37
C GLU A 161 18.87 -6.34 10.93
N TRP A 162 18.66 -5.05 10.73
CA TRP A 162 18.75 -4.41 9.42
C TRP A 162 20.19 -4.27 8.96
N LEU A 163 20.45 -4.54 7.68
CA LEU A 163 21.76 -4.44 7.04
C LEU A 163 22.08 -2.99 6.61
N THR A 164 21.91 -2.03 7.52
CA THR A 164 22.06 -0.58 7.26
C THR A 164 23.50 -0.16 6.94
N ASN A 165 24.48 -0.95 7.36
CA ASN A 165 25.89 -0.58 7.30
C ASN A 165 26.70 -1.42 6.31
N LYS A 166 26.14 -1.86 5.16
CA LYS A 166 27.02 -2.47 4.15
C LYS A 166 28.04 -1.42 3.73
N PRO A 167 29.34 -1.54 4.10
CA PRO A 167 30.33 -0.62 3.60
C PRO A 167 30.29 -0.79 2.08
N MET A 168 29.89 0.27 1.40
CA MET A 168 29.91 0.34 -0.04
C MET A 168 31.36 0.11 -0.41
N LYS A 169 31.71 -1.12 -0.82
CA LYS A 169 33.07 -1.46 -1.23
C LYS A 169 33.39 -0.54 -2.40
N THR A 170 34.05 0.57 -2.09
CA THR A 170 34.80 1.38 -3.04
C THR A 170 35.74 0.40 -3.71
N LYS A 171 35.42 0.07 -4.96
CA LYS A 171 36.33 -0.67 -5.82
C LYS A 171 37.47 0.28 -6.12
N ASP A 172 38.44 0.35 -5.23
CA ASP A 172 39.72 0.93 -5.58
C ASP A 172 40.31 0.10 -6.70
N SER A 173 40.61 0.82 -7.77
CA SER A 173 41.17 0.36 -9.03
C SER A 173 42.26 -0.68 -8.83
N LYS A 174 41.99 -1.92 -9.25
CA LYS A 174 43.06 -2.83 -9.66
C LYS A 174 42.73 -3.40 -11.04
N VAL A 175 43.68 -3.11 -11.93
CA VAL A 175 43.84 -3.44 -13.36
C VAL A 175 43.28 -4.83 -13.73
N PRO A 176 42.66 -5.01 -14.90
CA PRO A 176 41.90 -6.20 -15.24
C PRO A 176 42.80 -7.37 -15.62
N VAL A 177 42.54 -8.55 -15.05
CA VAL A 177 42.88 -9.83 -15.67
C VAL A 177 41.59 -10.54 -16.05
N SER A 178 41.51 -10.80 -17.35
CA SER A 178 40.44 -11.46 -18.09
C SER A 178 39.96 -12.75 -17.44
N GLY A 179 38.63 -12.93 -17.41
CA GLY A 179 37.99 -14.15 -16.90
C GLY A 179 36.49 -13.99 -16.72
N SER A 180 35.78 -13.89 -17.85
CA SER A 180 34.35 -14.19 -18.08
C SER A 180 33.40 -14.11 -16.88
N LYS A 181 32.69 -12.98 -16.72
CA LYS A 181 31.49 -12.89 -15.89
C LYS A 181 30.37 -12.13 -16.60
N LYS A 182 29.18 -12.75 -16.58
CA LYS A 182 27.91 -12.17 -17.02
C LYS A 182 27.67 -10.85 -16.29
N HIS A 183 27.60 -9.79 -17.08
CA HIS A 183 27.42 -8.42 -16.65
C HIS A 183 25.95 -8.18 -16.29
N THR A 184 25.59 -8.30 -15.01
CA THR A 184 24.35 -7.70 -14.51
C THR A 184 24.55 -6.20 -14.48
N GLN A 185 24.04 -5.52 -15.49
CA GLN A 185 24.06 -4.06 -15.60
C GLN A 185 23.14 -3.49 -14.52
N THR A 186 23.71 -3.14 -13.38
CA THR A 186 23.05 -2.26 -12.41
C THR A 186 22.93 -0.90 -13.07
N SER A 187 21.82 -0.65 -13.76
CA SER A 187 21.56 0.66 -14.32
C SER A 187 21.45 1.63 -13.14
N HIS A 188 22.42 2.55 -13.10
CA HIS A 188 22.41 3.70 -12.22
C HIS A 188 21.34 4.65 -12.77
N PHE A 189 20.07 4.26 -12.64
CA PHE A 189 18.96 5.16 -12.83
C PHE A 189 19.03 6.08 -11.63
N SER A 190 19.71 7.22 -11.81
CA SER A 190 19.47 8.40 -11.00
C SER A 190 17.97 8.49 -10.89
N ILE A 191 17.45 8.25 -9.70
CA ILE A 191 16.25 8.96 -9.30
C ILE A 191 16.77 10.39 -9.30
N GLU A 192 16.76 11.02 -10.48
CA GLU A 192 16.77 12.47 -10.59
C GLU A 192 15.80 12.86 -9.51
N ALA A 193 16.35 13.48 -8.47
CA ALA A 193 15.68 13.66 -7.20
C ALA A 193 14.25 14.01 -7.58
N ILE A 194 13.30 13.14 -7.21
CA ILE A 194 11.91 13.57 -7.19
C ILE A 194 12.03 14.67 -6.17
N ALA A 195 12.26 15.89 -6.66
CA ALA A 195 12.34 17.08 -5.89
C ALA A 195 10.93 17.14 -5.40
N PHE A 196 10.72 16.56 -4.21
CA PHE A 196 9.58 16.92 -3.41
C PHE A 196 9.66 18.44 -3.42
N PRO A 197 8.72 19.16 -4.04
CA PRO A 197 8.60 20.56 -3.72
C PRO A 197 8.42 20.56 -2.21
N LEU A 198 9.51 20.84 -1.50
CA LEU A 198 9.42 21.39 -0.16
C LEU A 198 8.49 22.59 -0.35
N PRO A 199 7.39 22.70 0.42
CA PRO A 199 6.63 23.93 0.42
C PRO A 199 7.63 25.04 0.78
N LEU A 200 8.05 25.78 -0.24
CA LEU A 200 8.94 26.91 -0.09
C LEU A 200 8.16 27.92 0.74
N SER A 201 8.68 28.16 1.94
CA SER A 201 8.39 29.31 2.78
C SER A 201 6.91 29.47 3.15
N LEU A 202 6.54 28.93 4.32
CA LEU A 202 5.56 29.63 5.15
C LEU A 202 6.17 30.99 5.50
N SER A 203 5.95 31.97 4.62
CA SER A 203 6.11 33.36 4.97
C SER A 203 5.13 33.62 6.10
N VAL A 204 5.65 33.63 7.32
CA VAL A 204 4.93 34.07 8.51
C VAL A 204 4.31 35.42 8.16
N PRO A 205 2.97 35.56 8.12
CA PRO A 205 2.39 36.87 7.88
C PRO A 205 2.85 37.80 9.02
N PRO A 206 3.26 39.03 8.74
CA PRO A 206 3.58 39.99 9.78
C PRO A 206 2.34 40.15 10.67
N SER A 207 2.56 39.95 11.96
CA SER A 207 1.58 40.18 13.02
C SER A 207 1.01 41.59 12.86
N LEU A 208 -0.24 41.67 12.37
CA LEU A 208 -0.98 42.93 12.35
C LEU A 208 -1.32 43.27 13.79
N SER A 209 -0.62 44.28 14.29
CA SER A 209 -0.88 44.92 15.58
C SER A 209 -2.35 45.31 15.69
N VAL A 210 -2.97 44.83 16.76
CA VAL A 210 -4.29 45.22 17.25
C VAL A 210 -4.25 46.71 17.64
N PRO A 211 -5.10 47.58 17.10
CA PRO A 211 -5.36 48.88 17.70
C PRO A 211 -6.45 48.79 18.79
N PRO A 212 -6.41 49.68 19.80
CA PRO A 212 -7.26 49.60 20.97
C PRO A 212 -8.67 50.16 20.75
N SER A 213 -9.60 49.55 21.49
CA SER A 213 -11.00 49.91 21.70
C SER A 213 -11.27 51.38 22.05
N VAL A 214 -12.30 51.96 21.44
CA VAL A 214 -13.18 53.01 22.03
C VAL A 214 -14.57 52.99 21.33
N PRO A 215 -15.64 53.68 21.81
CA PRO A 215 -16.82 52.99 22.38
C PRO A 215 -18.19 53.36 21.73
N ALA A 216 -19.17 52.49 22.01
CA ALA A 216 -20.61 52.73 22.28
C ALA A 216 -21.52 53.60 21.35
N SER A 217 -22.54 52.90 20.80
CA SER A 217 -23.97 53.27 20.68
C SER A 217 -24.44 54.20 19.53
N PRO A 218 -25.75 54.25 19.16
CA PRO A 218 -26.92 53.47 19.61
C PRO A 218 -27.82 52.86 18.48
N LEU A 219 -28.65 51.90 18.91
CA LEU A 219 -30.06 51.63 18.55
C LEU A 219 -30.59 52.00 17.14
N THR A 220 -31.06 51.00 16.39
CA THR A 220 -32.30 51.16 15.60
C THR A 220 -33.02 49.83 15.36
N THR A 221 -34.29 49.87 15.74
CA THR A 221 -35.34 48.84 15.68
C THR A 221 -35.89 48.67 14.27
N SER A 222 -36.07 47.43 13.81
CA SER A 222 -37.06 47.00 12.79
C SER A 222 -37.09 45.47 12.77
N ALA A 223 -38.02 44.83 13.47
CA ALA A 223 -39.39 44.53 13.06
C ALA A 223 -39.50 43.44 11.96
N SER A 224 -40.18 42.35 12.35
CA SER A 224 -41.08 41.53 11.53
C SER A 224 -40.50 40.42 10.64
N SER A 225 -40.50 39.17 11.15
CA SER A 225 -41.43 38.10 10.70
C SER A 225 -41.01 36.70 11.22
N PRO A 226 -41.94 35.89 11.74
CA PRO A 226 -41.69 34.48 12.08
C PRO A 226 -41.96 33.54 10.90
N PRO A 227 -41.23 32.42 10.76
CA PRO A 227 -41.62 31.34 9.86
C PRO A 227 -42.66 30.39 10.50
N PRO A 228 -43.47 29.70 9.68
CA PRO A 228 -44.65 28.96 10.12
C PRO A 228 -44.32 27.63 10.82
N VAL A 229 -45.15 27.33 11.81
CA VAL A 229 -45.25 26.05 12.52
C VAL A 229 -45.65 24.95 11.53
N SER A 230 -44.77 23.96 11.34
CA SER A 230 -45.11 22.74 10.62
C SER A 230 -45.64 21.70 11.59
N THR A 231 -46.96 21.56 11.61
CA THR A 231 -47.72 20.54 12.33
C THR A 231 -47.52 19.19 11.64
N SER A 232 -46.80 18.28 12.28
CA SER A 232 -46.79 16.86 11.89
C SER A 232 -47.85 16.09 12.70
N PRO A 233 -48.61 15.19 12.07
CA PRO A 233 -49.68 14.46 12.74
C PRO A 233 -49.15 13.39 13.68
N VAL A 234 -49.76 13.37 14.87
CA VAL A 234 -49.73 12.28 15.84
C VAL A 234 -50.33 11.03 15.18
N VAL A 235 -49.47 10.08 14.80
CA VAL A 235 -49.88 8.72 14.49
C VAL A 235 -49.85 7.91 15.78
N ALA A 236 -51.06 7.55 16.21
CA ALA A 236 -51.32 6.68 17.34
C ALA A 236 -50.74 5.27 17.14
N GLY A 237 -50.25 4.70 18.25
CA GLY A 237 -50.36 3.29 18.57
C GLY A 237 -49.48 2.31 17.79
N ARG A 238 -48.32 1.97 18.36
CA ARG A 238 -47.76 0.62 18.20
C ARG A 238 -47.49 0.00 19.58
N PRO A 239 -48.03 -1.20 19.86
CA PRO A 239 -47.81 -1.88 21.13
C PRO A 239 -46.37 -2.37 21.25
N LEU A 240 -45.81 -2.23 22.44
CA LEU A 240 -44.56 -2.85 22.86
C LEU A 240 -44.77 -4.37 22.93
N THR A 241 -44.41 -5.09 21.87
CA THR A 241 -44.12 -6.52 21.98
C THR A 241 -42.71 -6.66 22.55
N SER A 242 -42.68 -7.01 23.83
CA SER A 242 -41.52 -7.53 24.54
C SER A 242 -40.93 -8.71 23.76
N ILE A 243 -39.83 -8.46 23.03
CA ILE A 243 -39.00 -9.54 22.49
C ILE A 243 -38.17 -10.07 23.67
N VAL A 244 -38.63 -11.20 24.18
CA VAL A 244 -37.83 -12.12 24.99
C VAL A 244 -36.66 -12.56 24.11
N ALA A 245 -35.45 -12.17 24.50
CA ALA A 245 -34.25 -12.70 23.88
C ALA A 245 -34.22 -14.23 24.06
N PRO A 246 -33.98 -15.02 23.01
CA PRO A 246 -33.76 -16.44 23.17
C PRO A 246 -32.49 -16.64 24.02
N PHE A 247 -32.68 -17.31 25.15
CA PHE A 247 -31.63 -17.83 26.00
C PHE A 247 -30.72 -18.71 25.14
N ILE A 248 -29.55 -18.21 24.77
CA ILE A 248 -28.51 -19.01 24.12
C ILE A 248 -27.97 -19.96 25.20
N PRO A 249 -28.13 -21.28 25.06
CA PRO A 249 -27.55 -22.22 26.01
C PRO A 249 -26.04 -22.09 25.97
N GLU A 250 -25.48 -21.81 27.13
CA GLU A 250 -24.05 -21.91 27.41
C GLU A 250 -23.55 -23.32 26.99
N PRO A 251 -22.53 -23.41 26.13
CA PRO A 251 -22.01 -24.71 25.69
C PRO A 251 -21.43 -25.46 26.89
N GLN A 252 -22.11 -26.56 27.24
CA GLN A 252 -21.63 -27.53 28.22
C GLN A 252 -20.23 -28.03 27.84
N PRO A 253 -19.31 -28.17 28.81
CA PRO A 253 -18.00 -28.76 28.57
C PRO A 253 -18.17 -30.25 28.23
N HIS A 254 -17.90 -30.62 26.98
CA HIS A 254 -17.84 -32.02 26.58
C HIS A 254 -16.68 -32.71 27.34
N PRO A 255 -16.91 -33.92 27.89
CA PRO A 255 -15.84 -34.71 28.47
C PRO A 255 -14.84 -35.15 27.39
N ALA A 256 -13.56 -35.06 27.73
CA ALA A 256 -12.45 -35.49 26.91
C ALA A 256 -12.64 -36.93 26.42
N SER A 257 -12.99 -37.10 25.16
CA SER A 257 -12.87 -38.38 24.47
C SER A 257 -11.39 -38.64 24.21
N ALA A 258 -10.86 -39.65 24.89
CA ALA A 258 -9.55 -40.22 24.66
C ALA A 258 -9.39 -40.63 23.20
N LEU A 259 -8.48 -39.96 22.50
CA LEU A 259 -8.03 -40.38 21.17
C LEU A 259 -7.10 -41.59 21.36
N SER A 260 -7.61 -42.74 20.93
CA SER A 260 -6.80 -43.95 20.71
C SER A 260 -5.70 -43.65 19.69
N THR A 261 -4.46 -43.87 20.11
CA THR A 261 -3.27 -43.93 19.26
C THR A 261 -3.38 -45.12 18.31
N SER A 262 -3.82 -44.87 17.09
CA SER A 262 -3.64 -45.79 15.97
C SER A 262 -2.26 -45.53 15.35
N LEU A 263 -1.39 -46.50 15.60
CA LEU A 263 -0.07 -46.68 15.02
C LEU A 263 -0.26 -46.92 13.51
N VAL A 264 0.08 -45.92 12.69
CA VAL A 264 0.15 -46.08 11.23
C VAL A 264 1.61 -46.11 10.83
N ASP A 265 2.01 -47.29 10.35
CA ASP A 265 3.31 -47.61 9.82
C ASP A 265 3.79 -46.62 8.76
N LYS A 266 5.05 -46.26 8.92
CA LYS A 266 5.84 -45.43 8.00
C LYS A 266 6.38 -46.35 6.88
N PRO A 267 5.96 -46.20 5.61
CA PRO A 267 6.66 -46.85 4.53
C PRO A 267 7.94 -46.06 4.21
N THR A 268 9.06 -46.73 4.42
CA THR A 268 10.38 -46.43 3.84
C THR A 268 10.26 -46.40 2.32
N ILE A 269 10.47 -45.24 1.70
CA ILE A 269 10.74 -45.15 0.27
C ILE A 269 12.26 -44.99 0.10
N GLU A 270 12.91 -46.13 -0.03
CA GLU A 270 14.18 -46.30 -0.71
C GLU A 270 13.90 -46.51 -2.21
N GLY A 271 14.72 -45.91 -3.07
CA GLY A 271 14.83 -46.37 -4.46
C GLY A 271 14.77 -45.29 -5.53
N ASN A 272 15.96 -44.94 -6.04
CA ASN A 272 16.30 -44.82 -7.46
C ASN A 272 15.26 -44.26 -8.45
N SER A 273 15.63 -43.22 -9.20
CA SER A 273 16.23 -43.45 -10.52
C SER A 273 16.73 -42.14 -11.13
N LYS A 274 18.01 -42.17 -11.53
CA LYS A 274 18.54 -41.32 -12.59
C LYS A 274 17.90 -41.81 -13.88
N ASP A 275 17.25 -40.94 -14.63
CA ASP A 275 17.30 -41.03 -16.09
C ASP A 275 17.24 -39.64 -16.71
N SER A 276 18.33 -39.36 -17.40
CA SER A 276 18.59 -38.22 -18.24
C SER A 276 17.84 -38.36 -19.55
N GLU A 277 16.82 -37.54 -19.79
CA GLU A 277 16.21 -37.43 -21.12
C GLU A 277 16.74 -36.17 -21.82
N ALA A 278 17.72 -36.40 -22.70
CA ALA A 278 18.24 -35.42 -23.63
C ALA A 278 17.24 -35.22 -24.77
N THR A 279 16.51 -34.10 -24.74
CA THR A 279 15.69 -33.67 -25.87
C THR A 279 16.57 -33.08 -26.97
N LYS A 280 16.74 -33.88 -28.03
CA LYS A 280 17.43 -33.53 -29.28
C LYS A 280 16.64 -32.43 -29.99
N LYS A 281 17.17 -31.21 -30.02
CA LYS A 281 16.62 -30.08 -30.77
C LYS A 281 16.88 -30.32 -32.27
N VAL A 282 15.83 -30.67 -33.01
CA VAL A 282 15.85 -30.71 -34.48
C VAL A 282 15.84 -29.27 -34.97
N GLU A 283 16.98 -28.85 -35.50
CA GLU A 283 17.17 -27.59 -36.21
C GLU A 283 16.56 -27.73 -37.61
N GLN A 284 15.32 -27.25 -37.78
CA GLN A 284 14.74 -27.05 -39.11
C GLN A 284 15.33 -25.77 -39.69
N GLY A 285 16.20 -25.95 -40.69
CA GLY A 285 16.77 -24.86 -41.47
C GLY A 285 15.72 -24.13 -42.33
N PRO A 286 16.03 -22.90 -42.78
CA PRO A 286 15.11 -22.06 -43.53
C PRO A 286 14.89 -22.60 -44.95
N VAL A 287 13.63 -22.85 -45.30
CA VAL A 287 13.20 -23.16 -46.67
C VAL A 287 13.19 -21.86 -47.47
N HIS A 288 14.17 -21.70 -48.36
CA HIS A 288 14.16 -20.65 -49.37
C HIS A 288 13.08 -20.96 -50.41
N VAL A 289 12.01 -20.17 -50.41
CA VAL A 289 11.02 -20.12 -51.49
C VAL A 289 11.62 -19.32 -52.64
N ILE A 290 11.95 -20.01 -53.73
CA ILE A 290 12.33 -19.40 -55.01
C ILE A 290 11.04 -19.04 -55.73
N ALA A 291 10.79 -17.75 -55.91
CA ALA A 291 9.75 -17.25 -56.80
C ALA A 291 10.27 -17.26 -58.24
N ASN A 292 9.59 -18.00 -59.13
CA ASN A 292 9.81 -17.90 -60.57
C ASN A 292 9.11 -16.64 -61.11
N PRO A 293 9.77 -15.81 -61.92
CA PRO A 293 9.10 -14.79 -62.69
C PRO A 293 8.51 -15.37 -63.99
N VAL A 294 7.49 -14.64 -64.46
CA VAL A 294 6.57 -14.86 -65.58
C VAL A 294 7.26 -15.07 -66.92
#